data_AF-A0A838H9Y5-F1
#
_entry.id   AF-A0A838H9Y5-F1
#
_cell.length_a   1.000
_cell.length_b   1.000
_cell.length_c   1.000
_cell.angle_alpha   90.00
_cell.angle_beta   90.00
_cell.angle_gamma   90.00
#
_symmetry.space_group_name_H-M   'P 1'
#
loop_
_entity.id
_entity.type
_entity.pdbx_description
1 polymer ?
#
loop_
_entity_poly.entity_id
_entity_poly.type
_entity_poly.pdbx_seq_one_letter_code
_entity_poly.pdbx_strand_id
1 'polypeptide(L)'
;GALPVPVENLLAVAVLRVKARAAKLTDVNGQGNFIRFAPVDLPESKRVRLDRLYPRSVVKTAVRSILVPRPMTSVIGGQPERGVAVLDWAGQVIDAVIADQTVRSAQQ
;
A
#
# COMPACT_ATOMS: atom_id res chain seq x y z
N GLY A 1 30.44 7.78 -1.11
CA GLY A 1 30.27 6.75 -0.08
C GLY A 1 28.81 6.32 -0.03
N ALA A 2 28.51 5.18 0.59
CA ALA A 2 27.12 4.74 0.80
C ALA A 2 26.38 5.70 1.74
N LEU A 3 25.06 5.84 1.54
CA LEU A 3 24.25 6.68 2.41
C LEU A 3 24.08 6.02 3.80
N PRO A 4 23.96 6.79 4.89
CA PRO A 4 23.58 6.22 6.17
C PRO A 4 22.15 5.66 6.13
N VAL A 5 21.93 4.51 6.78
CA VAL A 5 20.62 3.83 6.85
C VAL A 5 19.45 4.75 7.23
N PRO A 6 19.57 5.69 8.19
CA PRO A 6 18.48 6.63 8.48
C PRO A 6 18.09 7.51 7.29
N VAL A 7 19.06 7.89 6.46
CA VAL A 7 18.83 8.71 5.25
C VAL A 7 18.09 7.90 4.20
N GLU A 8 18.49 6.63 3.99
CA GLU A 8 17.79 5.71 3.08
C GLU A 8 16.34 5.50 3.49
N ASN A 9 16.07 5.35 4.80
CA ASN A 9 14.71 5.23 5.32
C ASN A 9 13.87 6.49 5.04
N LEU A 10 14.44 7.68 5.23
CA LEU A 10 13.75 8.94 4.96
C LEU A 10 13.45 9.11 3.46
N LEU A 11 14.36 8.69 2.59
CA LEU A 11 14.14 8.67 1.14
C LEU A 11 12.99 7.72 0.77
N ALA A 12 12.97 6.50 1.32
CA ALA A 12 11.89 5.55 1.11
C ALA A 12 10.53 6.11 1.58
N VAL A 13 10.50 6.79 2.75
CA VAL A 13 9.31 7.49 3.23
C VAL A 13 8.89 8.61 2.27
N ALA A 14 9.83 9.40 1.75
CA ALA A 14 9.54 10.47 0.82
C ALA A 14 8.92 9.95 -0.49
N VAL A 15 9.48 8.87 -1.05
CA VAL A 15 8.95 8.18 -2.24
C VAL A 15 7.53 7.68 -1.99
N LEU A 16 7.29 7.00 -0.85
CA LEU A 16 5.95 6.54 -0.49
C LEU A 16 4.97 7.71 -0.35
N ARG A 17 5.39 8.82 0.28
CA ARG A 17 4.54 10.02 0.42
C ARG A 17 4.14 10.62 -0.92
N VAL A 18 5.02 10.63 -1.91
CA VAL A 18 4.70 11.09 -3.27
C VAL A 18 3.64 10.20 -3.90
N LYS A 19 3.81 8.87 -3.84
CA LYS A 19 2.82 7.91 -4.36
C LYS A 19 1.47 8.03 -3.66
N ALA A 20 1.47 8.10 -2.34
CA ALA A 20 0.26 8.25 -1.54
C ALA A 20 -0.51 9.54 -1.91
N ARG A 21 0.19 10.67 -2.06
CA ARG A 21 -0.42 11.94 -2.49
C ARG A 21 -0.99 11.85 -3.90
N ALA A 22 -0.28 11.24 -4.85
CA ALA A 22 -0.79 11.03 -6.21
C ALA A 22 -2.07 10.17 -6.22
N ALA A 23 -2.16 9.19 -5.32
CA ALA A 23 -3.35 8.37 -5.08
C ALA A 23 -4.42 9.04 -4.20
N LYS A 24 -4.25 10.31 -3.83
CA LYS A 24 -5.14 11.09 -2.94
C LYS A 24 -5.33 10.47 -1.54
N LEU A 25 -4.36 9.68 -1.08
CA LEU A 25 -4.29 9.17 0.27
C LEU A 25 -3.70 10.23 1.21
N THR A 26 -4.24 10.31 2.42
CA THR A 26 -3.75 11.19 3.49
C THR A 26 -3.23 10.42 4.69
N ASP A 27 -3.64 9.15 4.85
CA ASP A 27 -3.24 8.28 5.95
C ASP A 27 -2.83 6.90 5.43
N VAL A 28 -1.59 6.51 5.77
CA VAL A 28 -1.03 5.17 5.56
C VAL A 28 -0.35 4.77 6.87
N ASN A 29 -1.00 3.90 7.65
CA ASN A 29 -0.60 3.61 9.01
C ASN A 29 -0.76 2.12 9.35
N GLY A 30 0.11 1.63 10.25
CA GLY A 30 -0.01 0.28 10.80
C GLY A 30 -1.15 0.19 11.81
N GLN A 31 -1.99 -0.84 11.69
CA GLN A 31 -3.06 -1.18 12.62
C GLN A 31 -3.00 -2.67 12.95
N GLY A 32 -2.29 -3.02 14.03
CA GLY A 32 -2.05 -4.41 14.40
C GLY A 32 -1.36 -5.18 13.27
N ASN A 33 -2.02 -6.24 12.77
CA ASN A 33 -1.52 -7.06 11.65
C ASN A 33 -1.87 -6.51 10.26
N PHE A 34 -2.43 -5.31 10.19
CA PHE A 34 -2.84 -4.66 8.95
C PHE A 34 -2.10 -3.35 8.73
N ILE A 35 -2.04 -2.91 7.49
CA ILE A 35 -1.75 -1.53 7.12
C ILE A 35 -3.03 -0.93 6.55
N ARG A 36 -3.44 0.19 7.12
CA ARG A 36 -4.60 0.95 6.69
C ARG A 36 -4.20 1.97 5.63
N PHE A 37 -5.04 2.13 4.63
CA PHE A 37 -4.92 3.16 3.60
C PHE A 37 -6.22 3.96 3.55
N ALA A 38 -6.13 5.28 3.69
CA ALA A 38 -7.27 6.20 3.67
C ALA A 38 -6.91 7.61 3.16
N PRO A 39 -7.90 8.38 2.65
CA PRO A 39 -9.22 7.93 2.26
C PRO A 39 -9.16 7.15 0.94
N VAL A 40 -9.95 6.09 0.81
CA VAL A 40 -10.12 5.35 -0.44
C VAL A 40 -11.55 4.84 -0.57
N ASP A 41 -12.06 4.93 -1.79
CA ASP A 41 -13.32 4.29 -2.19
C ASP A 41 -13.00 3.42 -3.41
N LEU A 42 -13.14 2.11 -3.25
CA LEU A 42 -12.78 1.14 -4.28
C LEU A 42 -14.03 0.74 -5.07
N PRO A 43 -14.04 0.93 -6.40
CA PRO A 43 -14.96 0.24 -7.30
C PRO A 43 -14.85 -1.27 -7.15
N GLU A 44 -15.91 -1.99 -7.53
CA GLU A 44 -16.00 -3.44 -7.34
C GLU A 44 -14.85 -4.21 -8.03
N SER A 45 -14.45 -3.79 -9.24
CA SER A 45 -13.32 -4.38 -9.95
C SER A 45 -11.99 -4.29 -9.18
N LYS A 46 -11.79 -3.18 -8.44
CA LYS A 46 -10.60 -3.00 -7.59
C LYS A 46 -10.71 -3.78 -6.29
N ARG A 47 -11.93 -4.03 -5.76
CA ARG A 47 -12.14 -4.91 -4.59
C ARG A 47 -11.82 -6.36 -4.92
N VAL A 48 -12.33 -6.89 -6.03
CA VAL A 48 -11.99 -8.24 -6.51
C VAL A 48 -10.47 -8.38 -6.71
N ARG A 49 -9.83 -7.37 -7.27
CA ARG A 49 -8.36 -7.36 -7.43
C ARG A 49 -7.63 -7.33 -6.09
N LEU A 50 -8.11 -6.53 -5.13
CA LEU A 50 -7.55 -6.48 -3.77
C LEU A 50 -7.61 -7.85 -3.10
N ASP A 51 -8.77 -8.52 -3.14
CA ASP A 51 -8.95 -9.82 -2.50
C ASP A 51 -8.11 -10.92 -3.15
N ARG A 52 -7.90 -10.84 -4.48
CA ARG A 52 -7.01 -11.75 -5.21
C ARG A 52 -5.53 -11.57 -4.87
N LEU A 53 -5.06 -10.32 -4.78
CA LEU A 53 -3.64 -10.01 -4.57
C LEU A 53 -3.25 -10.04 -3.09
N TYR A 54 -4.17 -9.64 -2.22
CA TYR A 54 -3.95 -9.47 -0.79
C TYR A 54 -5.11 -10.10 -0.01
N PRO A 55 -5.16 -11.45 0.05
CA PRO A 55 -6.25 -12.15 0.72
C PRO A 55 -6.33 -11.78 2.20
N ARG A 56 -7.56 -11.74 2.74
CA ARG A 56 -7.91 -11.24 4.09
C ARG A 56 -7.91 -9.72 4.24
N SER A 57 -7.81 -8.97 3.14
CA SER A 57 -8.04 -7.52 3.18
C SER A 57 -9.47 -7.20 3.61
N VAL A 58 -9.66 -6.04 4.24
CA VAL A 58 -10.98 -5.58 4.71
C VAL A 58 -11.25 -4.19 4.15
N VAL A 59 -12.37 -4.04 3.44
CA VAL A 59 -12.85 -2.74 2.96
C VAL A 59 -13.85 -2.17 3.95
N LYS A 60 -13.59 -0.96 4.45
CA LYS A 60 -14.47 -0.24 5.38
C LYS A 60 -15.01 1.02 4.70
N THR A 61 -16.12 0.87 3.97
CA THR A 61 -16.74 1.95 3.20
C THR A 61 -17.19 3.13 4.08
N ALA A 62 -17.77 2.85 5.25
CA ALA A 62 -18.27 3.87 6.17
C ALA A 62 -17.21 4.90 6.60
N VAL A 63 -15.94 4.47 6.70
CA VAL A 63 -14.80 5.33 7.07
C VAL A 63 -13.81 5.50 5.91
N ARG A 64 -14.22 5.13 4.69
CA ARG A 64 -13.46 5.26 3.43
C ARG A 64 -12.03 4.76 3.57
N SER A 65 -11.84 3.53 4.05
CA SER A 65 -10.51 2.95 4.24
C SER A 65 -10.44 1.48 3.87
N ILE A 66 -9.27 1.01 3.47
CA ILE A 66 -8.98 -0.43 3.39
C ILE A 66 -7.93 -0.81 4.43
N LEU A 67 -8.03 -2.04 4.94
CA LEU A 67 -7.03 -2.69 5.77
C LEU A 67 -6.43 -3.84 4.98
N VAL A 68 -5.13 -3.79 4.72
CA VAL A 68 -4.42 -4.81 3.95
C VAL A 68 -3.46 -5.54 4.89
N PRO A 69 -3.44 -6.89 4.93
CA PRO A 69 -2.55 -7.63 5.82
C PRO A 69 -1.09 -7.23 5.60
N ARG A 70 -0.39 -6.94 6.70
CA ARG A 70 1.01 -6.53 6.65
C ARG A 70 1.88 -7.66 6.04
N PRO A 71 2.90 -7.32 5.22
CA PRO A 71 3.81 -8.31 4.66
C PRO A 71 4.63 -8.99 5.76
N MET A 72 4.86 -10.28 5.57
CA MET A 72 5.64 -11.13 6.47
C MET A 72 6.80 -11.72 5.69
N THR A 73 7.93 -11.92 6.37
CA THR A 73 9.14 -12.50 5.76
C THR A 73 8.96 -13.95 5.30
N SER A 74 7.92 -14.63 5.76
CA SER A 74 7.53 -15.99 5.37
C SER A 74 6.03 -16.20 5.66
N VAL A 75 5.39 -17.10 4.91
CA VAL A 75 3.98 -17.50 5.11
C VAL A 75 3.77 -18.17 6.47
N ILE A 76 4.73 -18.99 6.92
CA ILE A 76 4.68 -19.70 8.20
C ILE A 76 5.88 -19.28 9.04
N GLY A 77 5.63 -18.84 10.27
CA GLY A 77 6.66 -18.43 11.24
C GLY A 77 7.39 -17.12 10.87
N GLY A 78 6.94 -16.41 9.84
CA GLY A 78 7.54 -15.15 9.41
C GLY A 78 7.35 -14.02 10.41
N GLN A 79 8.27 -13.07 10.37
CA GLN A 79 8.14 -11.83 11.13
C GLN A 79 7.56 -10.73 10.24
N PRO A 80 6.84 -9.74 10.79
CA PRO A 80 6.40 -8.60 10.02
C PRO A 80 7.60 -7.86 9.40
N GLU A 81 7.51 -7.53 8.12
CA GLU A 81 8.55 -6.74 7.46
C GLU A 81 8.64 -5.34 8.09
N ARG A 82 9.86 -4.80 8.13
CA ARG A 82 10.21 -3.56 8.83
C ARG A 82 11.11 -2.68 7.95
N GLY A 83 11.18 -1.40 8.27
CA GLY A 83 12.02 -0.43 7.54
C GLY A 83 11.55 -0.23 6.10
N VAL A 84 12.50 -0.18 5.16
CA VAL A 84 12.23 0.07 3.74
C VAL A 84 11.32 -0.98 3.11
N ALA A 85 11.47 -2.27 3.47
CA ALA A 85 10.70 -3.35 2.86
C ALA A 85 9.17 -3.18 2.99
N VAL A 86 8.70 -2.76 4.17
CA VAL A 86 7.26 -2.49 4.37
C VAL A 86 6.79 -1.23 3.65
N LEU A 87 7.67 -0.24 3.43
CA LEU A 87 7.35 0.96 2.67
C LEU A 87 7.24 0.65 1.18
N ASP A 88 8.14 -0.17 0.66
CA ASP A 88 8.12 -0.63 -0.73
C ASP A 88 6.87 -1.47 -1.01
N TRP A 89 6.55 -2.40 -0.12
CA TRP A 89 5.31 -3.17 -0.19
C TRP A 89 4.07 -2.26 -0.16
N ALA A 90 4.05 -1.24 0.71
CA ALA A 90 2.92 -0.30 0.76
C ALA A 90 2.79 0.47 -0.56
N GLY A 91 3.91 0.84 -1.18
CA GLY A 91 3.95 1.41 -2.53
C GLY A 91 3.36 0.47 -3.58
N GLN A 92 3.69 -0.83 -3.52
CA GLN A 92 3.12 -1.84 -4.42
C GLN A 92 1.60 -1.97 -4.27
N VAL A 93 1.07 -1.92 -3.04
CA VAL A 93 -0.39 -1.93 -2.81
C VAL A 93 -1.05 -0.71 -3.45
N ILE A 94 -0.45 0.48 -3.29
CA ILE A 94 -0.95 1.71 -3.91
C ILE A 94 -1.00 1.54 -5.43
N ASP A 95 0.09 1.13 -6.06
CA ASP A 95 0.18 0.99 -7.51
C ASP A 95 -0.77 -0.11 -8.04
N ALA A 96 -0.83 -1.24 -7.35
CA ALA A 96 -1.58 -2.42 -7.79
C ALA A 96 -3.08 -2.36 -7.52
N VAL A 97 -3.56 -1.53 -6.59
CA VAL A 97 -4.98 -1.50 -6.21
C VAL A 97 -5.57 -0.10 -6.32
N ILE A 98 -4.91 0.90 -5.75
CA ILE A 98 -5.49 2.21 -5.48
C ILE A 98 -5.31 3.15 -6.67
N ALA A 99 -4.08 3.24 -7.18
CA ALA A 99 -3.71 4.09 -8.31
C ALA A 99 -4.67 3.87 -9.49
N ASP A 100 -5.01 4.98 -10.14
CA ASP A 100 -5.89 4.96 -11.28
C ASP A 100 -5.10 4.47 -12.49
N GLN A 101 -5.51 3.33 -13.07
CA GLN A 101 -4.81 2.72 -14.21
C GLN A 101 -5.23 3.35 -15.55
N THR A 102 -5.88 4.51 -15.53
CA THR A 102 -6.54 5.13 -16.70
C THR A 102 -5.57 5.56 -17.82
N VAL A 103 -4.25 5.38 -17.68
CA VAL A 103 -3.27 5.68 -18.75
C VAL A 103 -3.15 4.55 -19.78
N ARG A 104 -4.24 3.88 -20.17
CA ARG A 104 -4.19 2.85 -21.25
C ARG A 104 -5.31 2.87 -22.29
N SER A 105 -6.08 3.96 -22.39
CA SER A 105 -7.17 4.08 -23.38
C SER A 105 -6.97 5.19 -24.42
N ALA A 106 -5.79 5.82 -24.50
CA ALA A 106 -5.52 6.86 -25.51
C ALA A 106 -4.92 6.32 -26.83
N GLN A 107 -4.89 5.00 -27.04
CA GLN A 107 -4.51 4.39 -28.31
C GLN A 107 -5.32 3.10 -28.53
N GLN A 108 -6.52 3.24 -29.08
CA GLN A 108 -7.14 2.29 -30.01
C GLN A 108 -8.41 2.92 -30.60
#